data_AF-A0A7S0BX95-F1
#
_entry.id   AF-A0A7S0BX95-F1
#
_cell.length_a   1.000
_cell.length_b   1.000
_cell.length_c   1.000
_cell.angle_alpha   90.00
_cell.angle_beta   90.00
_cell.angle_gamma   90.00
#
_symmetry.space_group_name_H-M   'P 1'
#
loop_
_entity.id
_entity.type
_entity.pdbx_description
1 polymer ?
#
loop_
_entity_poly.entity_id
_entity_poly.type
_entity_poly.pdbx_seq_one_letter_code
_entity_poly.pdbx_strand_id
1 'polypeptide(L)'
;KDRSSNNNNNNNNKSNKDAKKNSKKQKKPTATQSSAAPNHDQPDICKLEFKVGIITKVWAHPDADRLYCEEIDVGEETGPRLIASGLRPFYTEEQMLGQRLLVVSNLKAKNLVGFKSHGMVLCASEAIDENDKRVEFIEPPSEAPLGEIVTFDGLPPPEPLSGSQVEKKKVFLKCVEGMKTSDDCEATWNGHVFKTSKGVCKSKTIRGGAMS
;
A
#
# COMPACT_ATOMS: atom_id res chain seq x y z
N LYS A 1 -55.99 47.68 14.02
CA LYS A 1 -56.44 48.84 13.21
C LYS A 1 -55.46 49.96 13.47
N ASP A 2 -54.74 50.38 12.42
CA ASP A 2 -54.23 51.74 12.15
C ASP A 2 -53.43 52.45 13.26
N ARG A 3 -52.29 53.12 13.04
CA ARG A 3 -51.68 53.70 11.83
C ARG A 3 -50.26 54.15 12.20
N SER A 4 -49.42 54.21 11.18
CA SER A 4 -48.02 54.65 11.12
C SER A 4 -47.75 56.07 11.59
N SER A 5 -46.49 56.34 11.97
CA SER A 5 -45.72 57.56 11.61
C SER A 5 -44.22 57.28 11.87
N ASN A 6 -43.34 57.29 10.85
CA ASN A 6 -42.57 58.45 10.32
C ASN A 6 -41.55 59.01 11.35
N ASN A 7 -40.29 59.38 11.05
CA ASN A 7 -39.55 59.54 9.81
C ASN A 7 -38.05 59.80 10.12
N ASN A 8 -37.19 59.37 9.20
CA ASN A 8 -35.94 59.96 8.68
C ASN A 8 -34.82 60.58 9.55
N ASN A 9 -33.64 59.95 9.39
CA ASN A 9 -32.39 60.47 8.78
C ASN A 9 -31.83 61.86 9.17
N ASN A 10 -30.56 61.85 9.56
CA ASN A 10 -29.67 62.99 9.35
C ASN A 10 -28.27 62.57 8.87
N ASN A 11 -27.88 63.15 7.74
CA ASN A 11 -26.55 63.12 7.12
C ASN A 11 -25.55 63.95 7.92
N ASN A 12 -24.25 63.65 7.81
CA ASN A 12 -23.29 64.64 7.30
C ASN A 12 -21.92 64.03 6.97
N ASN A 13 -21.50 64.30 5.74
CA ASN A 13 -20.24 63.91 5.12
C ASN A 13 -19.61 65.18 4.52
N LYS A 14 -18.32 65.44 4.77
CA LYS A 14 -17.44 66.37 4.05
C LYS A 14 -16.00 66.14 4.53
N SER A 15 -15.16 65.44 3.74
CA SER A 15 -14.12 65.99 2.82
C SER A 15 -12.83 66.43 3.57
N ASN A 16 -11.58 66.13 3.19
CA ASN A 16 -10.98 65.79 1.88
C ASN A 16 -9.50 65.35 2.08
N LYS A 17 -9.00 64.39 1.26
CA LYS A 17 -7.65 64.29 0.58
C LYS A 17 -6.33 64.44 1.39
N ASP A 18 -5.20 63.76 1.15
CA ASP A 18 -4.62 62.92 0.07
C ASP A 18 -3.42 62.15 0.69
N ALA A 19 -3.20 60.86 0.38
CA ALA A 19 -1.85 60.24 0.36
C ALA A 19 -1.86 58.78 -0.17
N LYS A 20 -1.02 58.53 -1.18
CA LYS A 20 -0.62 57.23 -1.75
C LYS A 20 -0.20 56.21 -0.68
N LYS A 21 -0.60 54.93 -0.81
CA LYS A 21 0.31 53.80 -1.13
C LYS A 21 -0.38 52.44 -1.13
N ASN A 22 0.03 51.67 -2.11
CA ASN A 22 -0.26 50.28 -2.45
C ASN A 22 0.30 49.32 -1.36
N SER A 23 -0.52 48.42 -0.79
CA SER A 23 -0.09 47.41 0.19
C SER A 23 -0.36 45.98 -0.32
N LYS A 24 0.74 45.30 -0.69
CA LYS A 24 0.85 43.86 -0.96
C LYS A 24 1.41 43.15 0.28
N LYS A 25 0.95 41.90 0.49
CA LYS A 25 1.53 40.77 1.29
C LYS A 25 1.55 40.99 2.82
N GLN A 26 1.31 39.97 3.67
CA GLN A 26 1.90 38.63 3.66
C GLN A 26 0.96 37.54 4.21
N LYS A 27 0.84 36.43 3.47
CA LYS A 27 0.52 35.10 4.02
C LYS A 27 1.84 34.40 4.35
N LYS A 28 1.89 33.83 5.55
CA LYS A 28 2.98 33.03 6.14
C LYS A 28 3.08 31.68 5.40
N PRO A 29 4.27 31.14 5.13
CA PRO A 29 4.45 29.94 4.31
C PRO A 29 4.23 28.67 5.12
N THR A 30 3.28 27.84 4.68
CA THR A 30 3.14 26.45 5.13
C THR A 30 4.08 25.60 4.28
N ALA A 31 4.92 24.80 4.93
CA ALA A 31 5.82 23.86 4.30
C ALA A 31 5.03 22.86 3.45
N THR A 32 5.19 22.96 2.13
CA THR A 32 4.64 22.04 1.15
C THR A 32 5.43 20.74 1.22
N GLN A 33 4.79 19.65 1.66
CA GLN A 33 5.22 18.30 1.32
C GLN A 33 5.20 18.21 -0.21
N SER A 34 6.37 18.05 -0.79
CA SER A 34 6.54 17.82 -2.23
C SER A 34 5.96 16.47 -2.61
N SER A 35 4.70 16.43 -3.02
CA SER A 35 4.17 15.36 -3.86
C SER A 35 4.71 15.59 -5.28
N ALA A 36 5.92 15.09 -5.54
CA ALA A 36 6.37 14.93 -6.92
C ALA A 36 5.36 14.04 -7.64
N ALA A 37 4.87 14.48 -8.80
CA ALA A 37 3.97 13.68 -9.62
C ALA A 37 4.67 12.35 -9.97
N PRO A 38 4.01 11.19 -9.82
CA PRO A 38 4.65 9.90 -10.09
C PRO A 38 5.18 9.86 -11.52
N ASN A 39 6.46 9.57 -11.68
CA ASN A 39 7.05 9.49 -13.00
C ASN A 39 6.39 8.32 -13.76
N HIS A 40 5.76 8.63 -14.90
CA HIS A 40 5.03 7.63 -15.68
C HIS A 40 5.96 6.65 -16.42
N ASP A 41 7.27 6.92 -16.44
CA ASP A 41 8.27 6.17 -17.20
C ASP A 41 9.02 5.09 -16.39
N GLN A 42 8.62 4.83 -15.15
CA GLN A 42 9.21 3.77 -14.34
C GLN A 42 8.71 2.35 -14.75
N PRO A 43 9.48 1.29 -14.45
CA PRO A 43 9.02 -0.10 -14.59
C PRO A 43 7.71 -0.36 -13.85
N ASP A 44 6.88 -1.28 -14.36
CA ASP A 44 5.56 -1.55 -13.76
C ASP A 44 5.65 -2.06 -12.32
N ILE A 45 6.69 -2.83 -11.96
CA ILE A 45 6.88 -3.31 -10.58
C ILE A 45 7.13 -2.17 -9.59
N CYS A 46 7.85 -1.12 -10.00
CA CYS A 46 8.16 0.05 -9.17
C CYS A 46 6.91 0.90 -8.86
N LYS A 47 5.80 0.70 -9.59
CA LYS A 47 4.51 1.35 -9.35
C LYS A 47 3.69 0.66 -8.26
N LEU A 48 4.09 -0.53 -7.83
CA LEU A 48 3.51 -1.25 -6.69
C LEU A 48 4.26 -0.93 -5.42
N GLU A 49 3.55 -1.00 -4.29
CA GLU A 49 4.14 -0.83 -2.96
C GLU A 49 4.15 -2.20 -2.28
N PHE A 50 5.34 -2.75 -2.06
CA PHE A 50 5.54 -3.95 -1.26
C PHE A 50 6.18 -3.54 0.06
N LYS A 51 5.49 -3.77 1.17
CA LYS A 51 5.98 -3.45 2.52
C LYS A 51 6.33 -4.71 3.30
N VAL A 52 7.38 -4.63 4.10
CA VAL A 52 7.66 -5.61 5.15
C VAL A 52 6.58 -5.53 6.22
N GLY A 53 5.92 -6.64 6.52
CA GLY A 53 4.90 -6.74 7.56
C GLY A 53 5.10 -7.93 8.49
N ILE A 54 4.42 -7.90 9.63
CA ILE A 54 4.33 -9.04 10.56
C ILE A 54 2.88 -9.32 10.93
N ILE A 55 2.48 -10.59 10.90
CA ILE A 55 1.14 -11.01 11.32
C ILE A 55 1.06 -10.91 12.84
N THR A 56 0.24 -9.99 13.35
CA THR A 56 0.02 -9.81 14.80
C THR A 56 -1.19 -10.58 15.30
N LYS A 57 -2.11 -10.95 14.39
CA LYS A 57 -3.29 -11.75 14.68
C LYS A 57 -3.77 -12.46 13.42
N VAL A 58 -4.30 -13.67 13.58
CA VAL A 58 -4.90 -14.47 12.51
C VAL A 58 -6.09 -15.23 13.08
N TRP A 59 -7.16 -15.36 12.31
CA TRP A 59 -8.33 -16.17 12.66
C TRP A 59 -9.06 -16.63 11.40
N ALA A 60 -9.71 -17.79 11.45
CA ALA A 60 -10.54 -18.28 10.36
C ALA A 60 -11.66 -17.27 9.98
N HIS A 61 -11.85 -17.04 8.69
CA HIS A 61 -12.98 -16.25 8.21
C HIS A 61 -14.29 -16.99 8.53
N PRO A 62 -15.30 -16.32 9.14
CA PRO A 62 -16.52 -16.97 9.62
C PRO A 62 -17.35 -17.62 8.52
N ASP A 63 -17.40 -16.97 7.35
CA ASP A 63 -18.24 -17.40 6.23
C ASP A 63 -17.45 -17.97 5.02
N ALA A 64 -16.14 -18.24 5.18
CA ALA A 64 -15.29 -18.68 4.07
C ALA A 64 -14.20 -19.68 4.50
N ASP A 65 -14.38 -20.95 4.12
CA ASP A 65 -13.54 -22.09 4.55
C ASP A 65 -12.08 -22.00 4.11
N ARG A 66 -11.80 -21.24 3.05
CA ARG A 66 -10.46 -21.10 2.49
C ARG A 66 -9.74 -19.82 2.90
N LEU A 67 -10.42 -18.90 3.57
CA LEU A 67 -9.87 -17.59 3.91
C LEU A 67 -9.53 -17.48 5.39
N TYR A 68 -8.33 -16.99 5.67
CA TYR A 68 -8.02 -16.38 6.95
C TYR A 68 -8.32 -14.88 6.90
N CYS A 69 -8.53 -14.31 8.09
CA CYS A 69 -8.48 -12.88 8.34
C CYS A 69 -7.26 -12.59 9.21
N GLU A 70 -6.51 -11.55 8.87
CA GLU A 70 -5.27 -11.18 9.55
C GLU A 70 -5.27 -9.70 9.96
N GLU A 71 -4.65 -9.41 11.10
CA GLU A 71 -4.10 -8.09 11.39
C GLU A 71 -2.59 -8.16 11.10
N ILE A 72 -2.11 -7.34 10.15
CA ILE A 72 -0.70 -7.31 9.75
C ILE A 72 -0.14 -5.91 10.01
N ASP A 73 0.84 -5.81 10.92
CA ASP A 73 1.56 -4.57 11.16
C ASP A 73 2.58 -4.34 10.04
N VAL A 74 2.37 -3.26 9.28
CA VAL A 74 3.22 -2.81 8.17
C VAL A 74 3.84 -1.44 8.49
N GLY A 75 4.06 -1.13 9.78
CA GLY A 75 4.72 0.09 10.24
C GLY A 75 3.91 1.37 10.00
N GLU A 76 2.59 1.27 9.87
CA GLU A 76 1.70 2.42 9.66
C GLU A 76 1.22 3.01 10.98
N GLU A 77 1.21 4.34 11.09
CA GLU A 77 0.74 5.05 12.30
C GLU A 77 -0.73 4.76 12.64
N THR A 78 -1.52 4.37 11.63
CA THR A 78 -2.93 3.98 11.80
C THR A 78 -3.10 2.60 12.44
N GLY A 79 -2.01 1.86 12.66
CA GLY A 79 -2.02 0.50 13.19
C GLY A 79 -2.05 -0.58 12.11
N PRO A 80 -2.21 -1.85 12.53
CA PRO A 80 -2.21 -3.01 11.64
C PRO A 80 -3.31 -2.95 10.57
N ARG A 81 -2.99 -3.47 9.39
CA ARG A 81 -3.96 -3.62 8.29
C ARG A 81 -4.78 -4.88 8.47
N LEU A 82 -6.07 -4.77 8.19
CA LEU A 82 -6.95 -5.93 8.04
C LEU A 82 -6.79 -6.52 6.64
N ILE A 83 -6.31 -7.75 6.55
CA ILE A 83 -6.09 -8.48 5.31
C ILE A 83 -6.86 -9.81 5.41
N ALA A 84 -7.29 -10.33 4.27
CA ALA A 84 -7.79 -11.69 4.21
C ALA A 84 -7.05 -12.43 3.10
N SER A 85 -6.58 -13.64 3.42
CA SER A 85 -5.72 -14.44 2.56
C SER A 85 -6.27 -15.85 2.35
N GLY A 86 -6.06 -16.42 1.16
CA GLY A 86 -6.48 -17.77 0.81
C GLY A 86 -5.59 -18.89 1.37
N LEU A 87 -5.04 -18.70 2.57
CA LEU A 87 -3.94 -19.50 3.11
C LEU A 87 -4.35 -20.66 4.02
N ARG A 88 -5.65 -20.78 4.38
CA ARG A 88 -6.18 -21.87 5.21
C ARG A 88 -5.81 -23.29 4.75
N PRO A 89 -5.75 -23.60 3.43
CA PRO A 89 -5.34 -24.92 2.99
C PRO A 89 -3.85 -25.23 3.20
N PHE A 90 -3.01 -24.22 3.45
CA PHE A 90 -1.56 -24.34 3.43
C PHE A 90 -0.91 -24.13 4.79
N TYR A 91 -1.57 -23.40 5.69
CA TYR A 91 -1.04 -23.03 7.00
C TYR A 91 -2.08 -23.17 8.10
N THR A 92 -1.62 -23.48 9.32
CA THR A 92 -2.42 -23.30 10.54
C THR A 92 -2.26 -21.88 11.09
N GLU A 93 -3.14 -21.47 12.00
CA GLU A 93 -3.07 -20.15 12.65
C GLU A 93 -1.74 -19.97 13.42
N GLU A 94 -1.27 -21.02 14.09
CA GLU A 94 -0.01 -21.03 14.83
C GLU A 94 1.21 -20.87 13.92
N GLN A 95 1.14 -21.41 12.70
CA GLN A 95 2.22 -21.25 11.73
C GLN A 95 2.26 -19.83 11.13
N MET A 96 1.12 -19.14 11.06
CA MET A 96 1.02 -17.79 10.52
C MET A 96 1.34 -16.70 11.53
N LEU A 97 0.99 -16.89 12.80
CA LEU A 97 1.22 -15.88 13.83
C LEU A 97 2.71 -15.53 13.97
N GLY A 98 3.03 -14.23 13.92
CA GLY A 98 4.41 -13.74 14.02
C GLY A 98 5.25 -13.88 12.75
N GLN A 99 4.70 -14.43 11.66
CA GLN A 99 5.42 -14.50 10.39
C GLN A 99 5.71 -13.11 9.83
N ARG A 100 6.96 -12.91 9.40
CA ARG A 100 7.38 -11.72 8.67
C ARG A 100 7.29 -12.00 7.18
N LEU A 101 6.60 -11.12 6.46
CA LEU A 101 6.27 -11.34 5.05
C LEU A 101 6.16 -10.02 4.29
N LEU A 102 5.97 -10.10 2.97
CA LEU A 102 5.70 -8.93 2.14
C LEU A 102 4.20 -8.74 1.91
N VAL A 103 3.73 -7.50 2.05
CA VAL A 103 2.35 -7.08 1.76
C VAL A 103 2.35 -6.12 0.58
N VAL A 104 1.51 -6.40 -0.43
CA VAL A 104 1.19 -5.41 -1.47
C VAL A 104 0.18 -4.40 -0.89
N SER A 105 0.66 -3.22 -0.54
CA SER A 105 -0.05 -2.25 0.32
C SER A 105 -0.74 -1.12 -0.44
N ASN A 106 -0.45 -0.91 -1.74
CA ASN A 106 -1.11 0.11 -2.54
C ASN A 106 -2.23 -0.44 -3.44
N LEU A 107 -2.76 -1.63 -3.17
CA LEU A 107 -3.96 -2.12 -3.83
C LEU A 107 -5.21 -1.40 -3.28
N LYS A 108 -6.21 -1.20 -4.13
CA LYS A 108 -7.53 -0.78 -3.66
C LYS A 108 -8.12 -1.89 -2.79
N ALA A 109 -8.71 -1.51 -1.65
CA ALA A 109 -9.35 -2.47 -0.75
C ALA A 109 -10.43 -3.28 -1.48
N LYS A 110 -10.51 -4.57 -1.18
CA LYS A 110 -11.48 -5.50 -1.76
C LYS A 110 -12.29 -6.17 -0.67
N ASN A 111 -13.59 -6.32 -0.91
CA ASN A 111 -14.44 -7.12 -0.03
C ASN A 111 -14.32 -8.59 -0.45
N LEU A 112 -13.89 -9.44 0.48
CA LEU A 112 -13.79 -10.89 0.34
C LEU A 112 -14.81 -11.50 1.30
N VAL A 113 -15.94 -11.95 0.76
CA VAL A 113 -17.06 -12.56 1.55
C VAL A 113 -17.47 -11.68 2.75
N GLY A 114 -17.63 -10.37 2.51
CA GLY A 114 -18.03 -9.41 3.56
C GLY A 114 -16.87 -8.84 4.38
N PHE A 115 -15.67 -9.42 4.32
CA PHE A 115 -14.48 -8.87 4.97
C PHE A 115 -13.72 -7.91 4.06
N LYS A 116 -13.49 -6.68 4.52
CA LYS A 116 -12.78 -5.65 3.73
C LYS A 116 -11.27 -5.80 3.90
N SER A 117 -10.62 -6.40 2.91
CA SER A 117 -9.17 -6.60 2.86
C SER A 117 -8.45 -5.36 2.33
N HIS A 118 -7.44 -4.89 3.07
CA HIS A 118 -6.64 -3.68 2.83
C HIS A 118 -5.22 -4.00 2.35
N GLY A 119 -5.06 -5.05 1.56
CA GLY A 119 -3.78 -5.45 1.00
C GLY A 119 -3.82 -6.87 0.49
N MET A 120 -2.65 -7.42 0.23
CA MET A 120 -2.47 -8.81 -0.16
C MET A 120 -1.12 -9.31 0.33
N VAL A 121 -1.11 -10.46 0.99
CA VAL A 121 0.12 -11.17 1.37
C VAL A 121 0.73 -11.77 0.11
N LEU A 122 2.02 -11.52 -0.12
CA LEU A 122 2.75 -12.06 -1.26
C LEU A 122 3.34 -13.43 -0.93
N CYS A 123 3.01 -14.44 -1.73
CA CYS A 123 3.53 -15.80 -1.59
C CYS A 123 4.18 -16.27 -2.90
N ALA A 124 5.15 -17.18 -2.79
CA ALA A 124 5.55 -18.05 -3.87
C ALA A 124 4.66 -19.30 -3.90
N SER A 125 4.43 -19.85 -5.08
CA SER A 125 3.76 -21.13 -5.24
C SER A 125 4.36 -21.96 -6.37
N GLU A 126 4.35 -23.28 -6.19
CA GLU A 126 4.73 -24.24 -7.22
C GLU A 126 3.69 -25.37 -7.25
N ALA A 127 3.37 -25.86 -8.44
CA ALA A 127 2.54 -27.04 -8.59
C ALA A 127 3.33 -28.27 -8.16
N ILE A 128 2.72 -29.12 -7.33
CA ILE A 128 3.26 -30.44 -6.98
C ILE A 128 2.72 -31.46 -7.98
N ASP A 129 1.41 -31.39 -8.25
CA ASP A 129 0.72 -32.16 -9.29
C ASP A 129 -0.44 -31.33 -9.89
N GLU A 130 -1.33 -31.95 -10.66
CA GLU A 130 -2.46 -31.26 -11.33
C GLU A 130 -3.46 -30.62 -10.36
N ASN A 131 -3.55 -31.12 -9.12
CA ASN A 131 -4.55 -30.72 -8.13
C ASN A 131 -3.93 -30.14 -6.85
N ASP A 132 -2.63 -30.29 -6.65
CA ASP A 132 -1.94 -29.83 -5.45
C ASP A 132 -0.81 -28.83 -5.75
N LYS A 133 -0.61 -27.90 -4.82
CA LYS A 133 0.45 -26.89 -4.90
C LYS A 133 1.04 -26.61 -3.54
N ARG A 134 2.35 -26.35 -3.51
CA ARG A 134 3.00 -25.77 -2.34
C ARG A 134 2.87 -24.25 -2.40
N VAL A 135 2.68 -23.62 -1.24
CA VAL A 135 2.66 -22.17 -1.09
C VAL A 135 3.60 -21.81 0.04
N GLU A 136 4.46 -20.81 -0.19
CA GLU A 136 5.37 -20.26 0.81
C GLU A 136 5.29 -18.75 0.85
N PHE A 137 5.42 -18.15 2.02
CA PHE A 137 5.59 -16.71 2.14
C PHE A 137 6.85 -16.25 1.42
N ILE A 138 6.83 -15.01 0.93
CA ILE A 138 8.07 -14.29 0.65
C ILE A 138 8.51 -13.59 1.93
N GLU A 139 9.55 -14.13 2.54
CA GLU A 139 10.11 -13.71 3.82
C GLU A 139 11.24 -12.68 3.59
N PRO A 140 11.15 -11.48 4.18
CA PRO A 140 12.28 -10.55 4.24
C PRO A 140 13.30 -11.02 5.29
N PRO A 141 14.54 -10.49 5.27
CA PRO A 141 15.49 -10.67 6.37
C PRO A 141 14.87 -10.29 7.71
N SER A 142 15.18 -11.04 8.78
CA SER A 142 14.56 -10.88 10.09
C SER A 142 14.77 -9.48 10.69
N GLU A 143 15.89 -8.83 10.37
CA GLU A 143 16.21 -7.48 10.84
C GLU A 143 15.60 -6.35 10.00
N ALA A 144 14.93 -6.65 8.88
CA ALA A 144 14.35 -5.63 8.01
C ALA A 144 13.26 -4.86 8.76
N PRO A 145 13.30 -3.51 8.83
CA PRO A 145 12.27 -2.72 9.51
C PRO A 145 10.85 -3.00 9.01
N LEU A 146 9.89 -3.02 9.93
CA LEU A 146 8.47 -3.06 9.56
C LEU A 146 8.10 -1.79 8.77
N GLY A 147 7.30 -1.97 7.73
CA GLY A 147 6.87 -0.90 6.83
C GLY A 147 7.90 -0.45 5.81
N GLU A 148 9.12 -1.01 5.83
CA GLU A 148 10.10 -0.76 4.79
C GLU A 148 9.55 -1.14 3.42
N ILE A 149 9.68 -0.23 2.46
CA ILE A 149 9.31 -0.47 1.07
C ILE A 149 10.43 -1.25 0.40
N VAL A 150 10.08 -2.40 -0.15
CA VAL A 150 10.99 -3.28 -0.89
C VAL A 150 11.44 -2.59 -2.19
N THR A 151 12.73 -2.67 -2.47
CA THR A 151 13.37 -2.19 -3.69
C THR A 151 13.72 -3.34 -4.62
N PHE A 152 14.10 -3.05 -5.86
CA PHE A 152 14.43 -4.06 -6.85
C PHE A 152 15.83 -3.80 -7.41
N ASP A 153 16.65 -4.85 -7.46
CA ASP A 153 18.04 -4.72 -7.89
C ASP A 153 18.17 -4.15 -9.30
N GLY A 154 18.99 -3.11 -9.47
CA GLY A 154 19.20 -2.44 -10.76
C GLY A 154 18.03 -1.58 -11.26
N LEU A 155 16.94 -1.42 -10.49
CA LEU A 155 15.81 -0.53 -10.82
C LEU A 155 15.82 0.73 -9.96
N PRO A 156 15.15 1.82 -10.42
CA PRO A 156 14.97 2.99 -9.57
C PRO A 156 14.15 2.66 -8.31
N PRO A 157 14.30 3.47 -7.23
CA PRO A 157 13.44 3.37 -6.07
C PRO A 157 11.96 3.37 -6.48
N PRO A 158 11.11 2.51 -5.86
CA PRO A 158 9.68 2.49 -6.17
C PRO A 158 9.04 3.85 -5.95
N GLU A 159 8.21 4.28 -6.91
CA GLU A 159 7.31 5.42 -6.77
C GLU A 159 5.87 4.90 -6.90
N PRO A 160 5.27 4.41 -5.79
CA PRO A 160 4.01 3.71 -5.87
C PRO A 160 2.85 4.60 -6.34
N LEU A 161 2.01 4.03 -7.19
CA LEU A 161 0.78 4.69 -7.61
C LEU A 161 -0.31 4.57 -6.54
N SER A 162 -1.33 5.43 -6.61
CA SER A 162 -2.53 5.26 -5.79
C SER A 162 -3.27 3.97 -6.17
N GLY A 163 -4.01 3.37 -5.22
CA GLY A 163 -4.76 2.14 -5.49
C GLY A 163 -5.76 2.25 -6.65
N SER A 164 -6.35 3.42 -6.86
CA SER A 164 -7.19 3.70 -8.03
C SER A 164 -6.42 3.64 -9.35
N GLN A 165 -5.18 4.12 -9.37
CA GLN A 165 -4.33 4.06 -10.56
C GLN A 165 -3.80 2.65 -10.80
N VAL A 166 -3.42 1.92 -9.74
CA VAL A 166 -3.01 0.51 -9.80
C VAL A 166 -4.12 -0.34 -10.43
N GLU A 167 -5.36 -0.18 -9.95
CA GLU A 167 -6.55 -0.88 -10.47
C GLU A 167 -6.82 -0.51 -11.94
N LYS A 168 -6.94 0.79 -12.25
CA LYS A 168 -7.28 1.28 -13.61
C LYS A 168 -6.23 0.88 -14.67
N LYS A 169 -4.95 0.91 -14.31
CA LYS A 169 -3.84 0.56 -15.21
C LYS A 169 -3.50 -0.93 -15.19
N LYS A 170 -4.19 -1.73 -14.36
CA LYS A 170 -3.96 -3.17 -14.15
C LYS A 170 -2.49 -3.49 -13.82
N VAL A 171 -1.84 -2.63 -13.03
CA VAL A 171 -0.38 -2.68 -12.80
C VAL A 171 0.03 -4.03 -12.21
N PHE A 172 -0.68 -4.51 -11.18
CA PHE A 172 -0.40 -5.80 -10.57
C PHE A 172 -0.43 -6.94 -11.60
N LEU A 173 -1.49 -7.01 -12.41
CA LEU A 173 -1.66 -8.05 -13.44
C LEU A 173 -0.52 -8.05 -14.47
N LYS A 174 0.00 -6.87 -14.84
CA LYS A 174 1.16 -6.76 -15.74
C LYS A 174 2.46 -7.28 -15.13
N CYS A 175 2.55 -7.30 -13.80
CA CYS A 175 3.74 -7.75 -13.09
C CYS A 175 3.74 -9.27 -12.83
N VAL A 176 2.58 -9.89 -12.62
CA VAL A 176 2.44 -11.29 -12.16
C VAL A 176 3.29 -12.28 -12.96
N GLU A 177 3.28 -12.21 -14.30
CA GLU A 177 4.04 -13.15 -15.13
C GLU A 177 5.56 -13.08 -14.89
N GLY A 178 6.06 -11.88 -14.56
CA GLY A 178 7.47 -11.65 -14.26
C GLY A 178 7.85 -11.95 -12.81
N MET A 179 6.88 -12.03 -11.88
CA MET A 179 7.16 -12.26 -10.45
C MET A 179 7.36 -13.75 -10.16
N LYS A 180 8.61 -14.15 -9.91
CA LYS A 180 8.99 -15.53 -9.66
C LYS A 180 10.14 -15.62 -8.65
N THR A 181 10.24 -16.75 -7.98
CA THR A 181 11.44 -17.08 -7.21
C THR A 181 12.56 -17.55 -8.14
N SER A 182 13.81 -17.21 -7.84
CA SER A 182 14.99 -17.71 -8.57
C SER A 182 15.33 -19.15 -8.15
N ASP A 183 16.37 -19.71 -8.77
CA ASP A 183 16.94 -20.99 -8.34
C ASP A 183 17.44 -20.95 -6.89
N ASP A 184 17.78 -19.78 -6.35
CA ASP A 184 18.23 -19.58 -4.96
C ASP A 184 17.10 -19.16 -4.00
N CYS A 185 15.85 -19.45 -4.38
CA CYS A 185 14.62 -19.09 -3.67
C CYS A 185 14.40 -17.56 -3.54
N GLU A 186 15.14 -16.73 -4.28
CA GLU A 186 15.05 -15.27 -4.16
C GLU A 186 13.83 -14.74 -4.89
N ALA A 187 13.04 -13.88 -4.26
CA ALA A 187 11.94 -13.21 -4.94
C ALA A 187 12.50 -12.26 -6.02
N THR A 188 12.02 -12.41 -7.26
CA THR A 188 12.45 -11.60 -8.39
C THR A 188 11.28 -11.11 -9.23
N TRP A 189 11.47 -10.02 -9.96
CA TRP A 189 10.62 -9.63 -11.07
C TRP A 189 11.47 -9.46 -12.32
N ASN A 190 11.29 -10.32 -13.33
CA ASN A 190 12.11 -10.34 -14.55
C ASN A 190 13.63 -10.35 -14.25
N GLY A 191 14.05 -11.08 -13.21
CA GLY A 191 15.44 -11.15 -12.75
C GLY A 191 15.86 -10.04 -11.78
N HIS A 192 15.06 -8.99 -11.59
CA HIS A 192 15.33 -7.95 -10.60
C HIS A 192 14.95 -8.44 -9.20
N VAL A 193 15.95 -8.62 -8.33
CA VAL A 193 15.79 -9.21 -7.00
C VAL A 193 15.11 -8.24 -6.04
N PHE A 194 14.14 -8.72 -5.27
CA PHE A 194 13.46 -7.99 -4.20
C PHE A 194 14.40 -7.83 -3.00
N LYS A 195 14.66 -6.58 -2.60
CA LYS A 195 15.62 -6.23 -1.54
C LYS A 195 15.04 -5.29 -0.51
N THR A 196 15.42 -5.51 0.74
CA THR A 196 15.33 -4.56 1.84
C THR A 196 16.72 -3.98 2.14
N SER A 197 16.80 -3.01 3.04
CA SER A 197 18.08 -2.51 3.60
C SER A 197 18.89 -3.58 4.32
N LYS A 198 18.30 -4.75 4.61
CA LYS A 198 18.94 -5.86 5.33
C LYS A 198 19.24 -7.07 4.47
N GLY A 199 18.87 -7.06 3.19
CA GLY A 199 19.17 -8.16 2.26
C GLY A 199 18.01 -8.54 1.37
N VAL A 200 18.06 -9.77 0.87
CA VAL A 200 17.15 -10.29 -0.16
C VAL A 200 15.92 -10.92 0.49
N CYS A 201 14.75 -10.71 -0.11
CA CYS A 201 13.53 -11.41 0.27
C CYS A 201 13.44 -12.76 -0.44
N LYS A 202 13.07 -13.83 0.26
CA LYS A 202 13.13 -15.21 -0.25
C LYS A 202 11.87 -16.01 0.08
N SER A 203 11.54 -16.99 -0.73
CA SER A 203 10.76 -18.14 -0.27
C SER A 203 11.65 -19.04 0.59
N LYS A 204 11.05 -19.96 1.35
CA LYS A 204 11.80 -20.87 2.20
C LYS A 204 12.52 -21.95 1.39
N THR A 205 11.83 -22.52 0.41
CA THR A 205 12.30 -23.64 -0.43
C THR A 205 11.82 -23.62 -1.88
N ILE A 206 10.77 -22.86 -2.22
CA ILE A 206 10.23 -22.82 -3.59
C ILE A 206 11.22 -22.15 -4.55
N ARG A 207 11.64 -22.87 -5.60
CA ARG A 207 12.57 -22.40 -6.65
C ARG A 207 11.82 -22.30 -7.98
N GLY A 208 11.98 -21.18 -8.70
CA GLY A 208 11.28 -20.98 -9.98
C GLY A 208 9.76 -20.81 -9.88
N GLY A 209 9.19 -20.82 -8.66
CA GLY A 209 7.76 -20.74 -8.42
C GLY A 209 7.19 -19.36 -8.70
N ALA A 210 5.95 -19.32 -9.17
CA ALA A 210 5.23 -18.09 -9.46
C ALA A 210 4.86 -17.36 -8.15
N MET A 211 4.94 -16.04 -8.16
CA MET A 211 4.58 -15.22 -7.01
C MET A 211 3.24 -14.51 -7.21
N SER A 212 2.40 -14.53 -6.18
CA SER A 212 1.07 -13.92 -6.18
C SER A 212 0.63 -13.47 -4.80
#